data_AF-A0A2U2Z2N6-F1
#
_entry.id   AF-A0A2U2Z2N6-F1
#
_cell.length_a   1.000
_cell.length_b   1.000
_cell.length_c   1.000
_cell.angle_alpha   90.00
_cell.angle_beta   90.00
_cell.angle_gamma   90.00
#
_symmetry.space_group_name_H-M   'P 1'
#
loop_
_entity.id
_entity.type
_entity.pdbx_description
1 polymer ?
#
loop_
_entity_poly.entity_id
_entity_poly.type
_entity_poly.pdbx_seq_one_letter_code
_entity_poly.pdbx_strand_id
1 'polypeptide(L)'
;MAAVHDLGILTGGGPLISLTTLVVLGLAGYRATQLGVHDSILDPVRQRLGSWHAAKIESKPRALLIQLISCIYCLGWWASGAVLAAWHFWGDNPIIQFGLLWFAVAGAQSLLNRRDDTFGG
;
A
#
# COMPACT_ATOMS: atom_id res chain seq x y z
N MET A 1 29.46 -8.23 15.51
CA MET A 1 29.04 -7.58 14.25
C MET A 1 27.56 -7.20 14.38
N ALA A 2 27.06 -6.18 15.06
CA ALA A 2 27.55 -4.88 15.54
C ALA A 2 27.91 -3.86 14.43
N ALA A 3 26.93 -3.45 13.61
CA ALA A 3 26.86 -2.14 12.91
C ALA A 3 25.64 -2.03 11.97
N VAL A 4 24.41 -1.90 12.51
CA VAL A 4 23.25 -1.33 11.75
C VAL A 4 22.33 -0.49 12.67
N HIS A 5 22.80 -0.11 13.87
CA HIS A 5 21.95 0.52 14.89
C HIS A 5 21.95 2.06 14.89
N ASP A 6 22.64 2.71 13.96
CA ASP A 6 22.79 4.17 13.96
C ASP A 6 22.64 4.77 12.56
N LEU A 7 21.38 4.90 12.11
CA LEU A 7 21.03 6.01 11.24
C LEU A 7 20.12 6.95 12.03
N GLY A 8 20.75 7.76 12.86
CA GLY A 8 20.13 8.89 13.52
C GLY A 8 19.68 9.92 12.48
N ILE A 9 18.38 9.96 12.21
CA ILE A 9 17.71 11.14 11.67
C ILE A 9 16.44 11.35 12.50
N LEU A 10 16.43 12.46 13.25
CA LEU A 10 15.39 13.02 14.14
C LEU A 10 15.47 12.64 15.62
N THR A 11 16.36 13.33 16.32
CA THR A 11 16.31 13.56 17.77
C THR A 11 14.96 14.17 18.18
N GLY A 12 14.14 13.43 18.92
CA GLY A 12 12.88 13.94 19.48
C GLY A 12 11.94 12.89 20.10
N GLY A 13 12.36 12.19 21.16
CA GLY A 13 11.49 11.73 22.27
C GLY A 13 10.19 10.97 22.00
N GLY A 14 10.05 10.21 20.92
CA GLY A 14 8.93 9.29 20.68
C GLY A 14 9.44 7.93 20.18
N PRO A 15 8.61 6.87 20.14
CA PRO A 15 9.02 5.59 19.57
C PRO A 15 9.28 5.80 18.08
N LEU A 16 10.56 5.88 17.71
CA LEU A 16 11.00 6.04 16.34
C LEU A 16 10.86 4.70 15.63
N ILE A 17 10.05 4.66 14.56
CA ILE A 17 9.97 3.49 13.69
C ILE A 17 11.35 3.24 13.07
N SER A 18 11.80 1.97 13.06
CA SER A 18 13.08 1.64 12.44
C SER A 18 12.99 1.73 10.92
N LEU A 19 14.11 2.08 10.27
CA LEU A 19 14.21 2.06 8.80
C LEU A 19 13.85 0.68 8.24
N THR A 20 14.28 -0.39 8.91
CA THR A 20 13.94 -1.77 8.56
C THR A 20 12.43 -2.00 8.55
N THR A 21 11.71 -1.49 9.56
CA THR A 21 10.25 -1.59 9.62
C THR A 21 9.59 -0.86 8.46
N LEU A 22 10.05 0.35 8.13
CA LEU A 22 9.54 1.09 6.96
C LEU A 22 9.75 0.34 5.65
N VAL A 23 10.93 -0.27 5.47
CA VAL A 23 11.22 -1.09 4.28
C VAL A 23 10.29 -2.29 4.20
N VAL A 24 10.09 -3.01 5.30
CA VAL A 24 9.17 -4.17 5.36
C VAL A 24 7.74 -3.74 5.06
N LEU A 25 7.27 -2.64 5.64
CA LEU A 25 5.93 -2.12 5.40
C LEU A 25 5.76 -1.67 3.94
N GLY A 26 6.76 -1.01 3.35
CA GLY A 26 6.76 -0.62 1.94
C GLY A 26 6.70 -1.84 0.99
N LEU A 27 7.47 -2.88 1.28
CA LEU A 27 7.44 -4.14 0.52
C LEU A 27 6.11 -4.89 0.68
N ALA A 28 5.56 -4.89 1.90
CA ALA A 28 4.24 -5.47 2.16
C ALA A 28 3.14 -4.72 1.40
N GLY A 29 3.19 -3.38 1.41
CA GLY A 29 2.31 -2.52 0.61
C GLY A 29 2.41 -2.83 -0.89
N TYR A 30 3.63 -2.94 -1.42
CA TYR A 30 3.88 -3.34 -2.80
C TYR A 30 3.23 -4.69 -3.15
N ARG A 31 3.45 -5.72 -2.34
CA ARG A 31 2.86 -7.05 -2.59
C ARG A 31 1.34 -7.05 -2.45
N ALA A 32 0.79 -6.31 -1.49
CA ALA A 32 -0.65 -6.15 -1.35
C ALA A 32 -1.27 -5.49 -2.60
N THR A 33 -0.60 -4.49 -3.19
CA THR A 33 -1.03 -3.88 -4.45
C THR A 33 -0.96 -4.86 -5.62
N GLN A 34 0.14 -5.60 -5.74
CA GLN A 34 0.34 -6.61 -6.80
C GLN A 34 -0.72 -7.70 -6.73
N LEU A 35 -1.10 -8.14 -5.52
CA LEU A 35 -2.20 -9.08 -5.29
C LEU A 35 -3.51 -8.57 -5.89
N GLY A 36 -3.80 -7.28 -5.69
CA GLY A 36 -5.02 -6.64 -6.16
C GLY A 36 -5.09 -6.40 -7.68
N VAL A 37 -3.97 -6.05 -8.30
CA VAL A 37 -3.94 -5.62 -9.70
C VAL A 37 -3.50 -6.72 -10.67
N HIS A 38 -2.47 -7.48 -10.31
CA HIS A 38 -1.79 -8.40 -11.22
C HIS A 38 -2.01 -9.87 -10.90
N ASP A 39 -2.28 -10.22 -9.65
CA ASP A 39 -2.39 -11.62 -9.26
C ASP A 39 -3.72 -12.25 -9.73
N SER A 40 -3.58 -13.44 -10.31
CA SER A 40 -4.69 -14.28 -10.78
C SER A 40 -5.64 -14.72 -9.67
N ILE A 41 -5.19 -14.75 -8.42
CA ILE A 41 -6.02 -15.13 -7.27
C ILE A 41 -7.24 -14.22 -7.10
N LEU A 42 -7.12 -12.94 -7.49
CA LEU A 42 -8.21 -11.97 -7.46
C LEU A 42 -8.90 -11.78 -8.81
N ASP A 43 -8.57 -12.56 -9.85
CA ASP A 43 -9.26 -12.52 -11.15
C ASP A 43 -10.78 -12.72 -11.02
N PRO A 44 -11.29 -13.72 -10.25
CA PRO A 44 -12.73 -13.92 -10.14
C PRO A 44 -13.44 -12.73 -9.49
N VAL A 45 -12.77 -12.07 -8.54
CA VAL A 45 -13.28 -10.89 -7.85
C VAL A 45 -13.31 -9.70 -8.81
N ARG A 46 -12.24 -9.49 -9.58
CA ARG A 46 -12.16 -8.44 -10.62
C ARG A 46 -13.24 -8.62 -11.69
N GLN A 47 -13.49 -9.84 -12.16
CA GLN A 47 -14.55 -10.14 -13.12
C GLN A 47 -15.96 -9.86 -12.57
N ARG A 48 -16.21 -10.18 -11.29
CA ARG A 48 -17.48 -9.87 -10.62
C ARG A 48 -17.69 -8.35 -10.47
N LEU A 49 -16.65 -7.61 -10.10
CA LEU A 49 -16.69 -6.15 -10.03
C LEU A 49 -16.93 -5.52 -11.41
N GLY A 50 -16.29 -6.05 -12.45
CA GLY A 50 -16.49 -5.63 -13.83
C GLY A 50 -17.94 -5.82 -14.31
N SER A 51 -18.52 -7.02 -14.09
CA SER A 51 -19.91 -7.28 -14.46
C SER A 51 -20.92 -6.46 -13.63
N TRP A 52 -20.64 -6.23 -12.34
CA TRP A 52 -21.44 -5.34 -11.50
C TRP A 52 -21.43 -3.88 -11.98
N HIS A 53 -20.28 -3.38 -12.45
CA HIS A 53 -20.22 -2.04 -13.05
C HIS A 53 -20.92 -1.99 -14.41
N ALA A 54 -20.70 -2.99 -15.26
CA ALA A 54 -21.35 -3.11 -16.57
C ALA A 54 -22.88 -3.12 -16.46
N ALA A 55 -23.44 -3.69 -15.39
CA ALA A 55 -24.87 -3.66 -15.14
C ALA A 55 -25.47 -2.25 -14.97
N LYS A 56 -24.65 -1.23 -14.64
CA LYS A 56 -25.05 0.20 -14.60
C LYS A 56 -23.87 1.11 -14.95
N ILE A 57 -23.49 1.14 -16.23
CA ILE A 57 -22.29 1.85 -16.69
C ILE A 57 -22.37 3.38 -16.46
N GLU A 58 -23.56 3.96 -16.56
CA GLU A 58 -23.80 5.41 -16.37
C GLU A 58 -23.66 5.88 -14.91
N SER A 59 -23.51 4.95 -13.96
CA SER A 59 -23.44 5.31 -12.55
C SER A 59 -22.04 5.81 -12.16
N LYS A 60 -21.92 7.13 -12.05
CA LYS A 60 -20.73 7.84 -11.54
C LYS A 60 -20.10 7.21 -10.27
N PRO A 61 -20.87 6.84 -9.22
CA PRO A 61 -20.25 6.23 -8.03
C PRO A 61 -19.63 4.87 -8.31
N ARG A 62 -20.20 4.06 -9.21
CA ARG A 62 -19.58 2.77 -9.58
C ARG A 62 -18.33 2.97 -10.41
N ALA A 63 -18.36 3.92 -11.35
CA ALA A 63 -17.18 4.27 -12.15
C ALA A 63 -16.01 4.73 -11.26
N LEU A 64 -16.29 5.60 -10.27
CA LEU A 64 -15.28 6.05 -9.30
C LEU A 64 -14.69 4.88 -8.49
N LEU A 65 -15.54 3.96 -8.01
CA LEU A 65 -15.08 2.78 -7.26
C LEU A 65 -14.21 1.86 -8.12
N ILE A 66 -14.60 1.59 -9.36
CA ILE A 66 -13.79 0.81 -10.28
C ILE A 66 -12.46 1.50 -10.56
N GLN A 67 -12.46 2.82 -10.77
CA GLN A 67 -11.23 3.59 -10.98
C GLN A 67 -10.29 3.52 -9.77
N LEU A 68 -10.83 3.63 -8.55
CA LEU A 68 -10.08 3.56 -7.29
C LEU A 68 -9.37 2.21 -7.11
N ILE A 69 -9.99 1.10 -7.53
CA ILE A 69 -9.41 -0.24 -7.36
C ILE A 69 -8.59 -0.71 -8.57
N SER A 70 -8.83 -0.15 -9.76
CA SER A 70 -8.14 -0.58 -10.98
C SER A 70 -6.83 0.16 -11.22
N CYS A 71 -6.69 1.39 -10.70
CA CYS A 71 -5.44 2.12 -10.78
C CYS A 71 -4.44 1.60 -9.75
N ILE A 72 -3.25 1.19 -10.19
CA ILE A 72 -2.21 0.65 -9.33
C ILE A 72 -1.76 1.62 -8.23
N TYR A 73 -1.77 2.93 -8.50
CA TYR A 73 -1.45 3.96 -7.51
C TYR A 73 -2.61 4.21 -6.52
N CYS A 74 -3.86 4.19 -7.00
CA CYS A 74 -5.02 4.37 -6.14
C CYS A 74 -5.22 3.16 -5.23
N LEU A 75 -5.16 1.95 -5.78
CA LEU A 75 -5.23 0.73 -4.98
C LEU A 75 -4.02 0.64 -4.06
N GLY A 76 -2.83 1.01 -4.53
CA GLY A 76 -1.62 1.01 -3.72
C GLY A 76 -1.66 1.95 -2.52
N TRP A 77 -2.30 3.12 -2.67
CA TRP A 77 -2.63 3.99 -1.54
C TRP A 77 -3.47 3.25 -0.51
N TRP A 78 -4.61 2.66 -0.89
CA TRP A 78 -5.49 1.97 0.05
C TRP A 78 -4.86 0.71 0.65
N ALA A 79 -4.12 -0.06 -0.14
CA ALA A 79 -3.40 -1.25 0.31
C ALA A 79 -2.33 -0.89 1.35
N SER A 80 -1.60 0.21 1.16
CA SER A 80 -0.64 0.72 2.13
C SER A 80 -1.29 1.07 3.46
N GLY A 81 -2.47 1.69 3.42
CA GLY A 81 -3.27 1.98 4.62
C GLY A 81 -3.74 0.71 5.32
N ALA A 82 -4.18 -0.30 4.57
CA ALA A 82 -4.61 -1.59 5.13
C ALA A 82 -3.45 -2.34 5.79
N VAL A 83 -2.27 -2.37 5.15
CA VAL A 83 -1.05 -2.96 5.71
C VAL A 83 -0.64 -2.25 7.00
N LEU A 84 -0.66 -0.91 6.99
CA LEU A 84 -0.32 -0.12 8.17
C LEU A 84 -1.35 -0.31 9.29
N ALA A 85 -2.64 -0.42 8.96
CA ALA A 85 -3.70 -0.69 9.93
C ALA A 85 -3.50 -2.05 10.58
N ALA A 86 -3.22 -3.10 9.79
CA ALA A 86 -2.91 -4.42 10.32
C ALA A 86 -1.70 -4.37 11.25
N TRP A 87 -0.63 -3.66 10.88
CA TRP A 87 0.54 -3.47 11.72
C TRP A 87 0.24 -2.71 13.02
N HIS A 88 -0.62 -1.69 12.96
CA HIS A 88 -1.05 -0.94 14.14
C HIS A 88 -1.83 -1.82 15.12
N PHE A 89 -2.82 -2.58 14.63
CA PHE A 89 -3.67 -3.43 15.46
C PHE A 89 -2.94 -4.63 16.06
N TRP A 90 -1.84 -5.10 15.46
CA TRP A 90 -1.05 -6.21 15.99
C TRP A 90 0.08 -5.79 16.94
N GLY A 91 0.47 -4.51 16.97
CA GLY A 91 1.67 -4.06 17.68
C GLY A 91 1.47 -2.99 18.75
N ASP A 92 0.22 -2.63 19.11
CA ASP A 92 -0.10 -1.54 20.05
C ASP A 92 0.67 -0.24 19.78
N ASN A 93 0.80 0.13 18.49
CA ASN A 93 1.57 1.31 18.06
C ASN A 93 0.72 2.60 18.17
N PRO A 94 1.30 3.80 18.40
CA PRO A 94 0.51 5.03 18.53
C PRO A 94 -0.13 5.53 17.21
N ILE A 95 -1.41 5.92 17.25
CA ILE A 95 -2.24 6.36 16.09
C ILE A 95 -1.68 7.61 15.39
N ILE A 96 -1.02 8.52 16.10
CA ILE A 96 -0.57 9.81 15.55
C ILE A 96 0.45 9.62 14.40
N GLN A 97 1.19 8.51 14.39
CA GLN A 97 2.13 8.19 13.31
C GLN A 97 1.44 7.67 12.05
N PHE A 98 0.16 7.28 12.12
CA PHE A 98 -0.53 6.57 11.05
C PHE A 98 -0.60 7.35 9.74
N GLY A 99 -0.91 8.65 9.80
CA GLY A 99 -1.01 9.48 8.60
C GLY A 99 0.32 9.60 7.85
N LEU A 100 1.40 9.96 8.55
CA LEU A 100 2.73 10.12 7.94
C LEU A 100 3.29 8.78 7.44
N LEU A 101 3.10 7.71 8.21
CA LEU A 101 3.52 6.38 7.81
C LEU A 101 2.74 5.86 6.61
N TRP A 102 1.45 6.19 6.48
CA TRP A 102 0.67 5.84 5.31
C TRP A 102 1.29 6.46 4.06
N PHE A 103 1.59 7.77 4.08
CA PHE A 103 2.28 8.43 2.97
C PHE A 103 3.64 7.80 2.66
N ALA A 104 4.44 7.48 3.68
CA ALA A 104 5.75 6.86 3.49
C ALA A 104 5.65 5.48 2.82
N VAL A 105 4.75 4.62 3.32
CA VAL A 105 4.53 3.27 2.79
C VAL A 105 3.97 3.33 1.36
N ALA A 106 2.99 4.20 1.11
CA ALA A 106 2.43 4.41 -0.23
C ALA A 106 3.46 4.94 -1.22
N GLY A 107 4.34 5.86 -0.79
CA GLY A 107 5.45 6.37 -1.60
C GLY A 107 6.45 5.27 -1.94
N ALA A 108 6.86 4.46 -0.95
CA ALA A 108 7.78 3.34 -1.16
C ALA A 108 7.19 2.30 -2.13
N GLN A 109 5.92 1.91 -1.92
CA GLN A 109 5.20 1.01 -2.81
C GLN A 109 5.09 1.57 -4.24
N SER A 110 4.78 2.85 -4.40
CA SER A 110 4.64 3.48 -5.71
C SER A 110 5.97 3.54 -6.48
N LEU A 111 7.08 3.79 -5.77
CA LEU A 111 8.43 3.75 -6.35
C LEU A 111 8.78 2.35 -6.84
N LEU A 112 8.46 1.32 -6.07
CA LEU A 112 8.68 -0.08 -6.45
C LEU A 112 7.86 -0.47 -7.68
N ASN A 113 6.59 -0.08 -7.75
CA ASN A 113 5.76 -0.31 -8.94
C ASN A 113 6.31 0.42 -10.17
N ARG A 114 6.69 1.69 -10.03
CA ARG A 114 7.28 2.44 -11.15
C ARG A 114 8.60 1.82 -11.64
N ARG A 115 9.39 1.28 -10.72
CA ARG A 115 10.59 0.51 -11.07
C ARG A 115 10.21 -0.75 -11.86
N ASP A 116 9.25 -1.53 -11.38
CA ASP A 116 8.79 -2.75 -12.04
C ASP A 116 8.30 -2.45 -13.46
N ASP A 117 7.48 -1.41 -13.64
CA ASP A 117 7.01 -0.94 -14.96
C ASP A 117 8.15 -0.52 -15.90
N THR A 118 9.27 -0.03 -15.36
CA THR A 118 10.42 0.44 -16.16
C THR A 118 11.36 -0.71 -16.58
N PHE A 119 11.49 -1.77 -15.77
CA PHE A 119 12.47 -2.83 -15.97
C PHE A 119 11.88 -4.22 -16.26
N GLY A 120 10.57 -4.40 -16.08
CA GLY A 120 9.86 -5.67 -16.29
C GLY A 120 9.36 -5.90 -17.72
N GLY A 121 10.01 -5.28 -18.73
CA GLY A 121 9.75 -5.51 -20.15
C GLY A 121 10.28 -6.85 -20.66
#